data_AF-A0A3P6BU09-F1
#
_entry.id   AF-A0A3P6BU09-F1
#
_cell.length_a   1.000
_cell.length_b   1.000
_cell.length_c   1.000
_cell.angle_alpha   90.00
_cell.angle_beta   90.00
_cell.angle_gamma   90.00
#
_symmetry.space_group_name_H-M   'P 1'
#
loop_
_entity.id
_entity.type
_entity.pdbx_description
1 polymer ?
#
loop_
_entity_poly.entity_id
_entity_poly.type
_entity_poly.pdbx_seq_one_letter_code
_entity_poly.pdbx_strand_id
1 'polypeptide(L)'
;MQPTSSMNEQFLKKWQMGLQIFRPSIDNTSVSERKRAIKLSADVAMASLRKGTTCWSRALIQKAATEDSFLVRQMLAGIKEETLINRKLLKIVCHRKIVRRSKKILMRRKSRSAMEEVTAKAKKLVKRKTKGLRNVVPGGEFMSNNVLLIQETLDYIVSLQTQVNVMRNIVDAAEAGVER
;
A
#
# COMPACT_ATOMS: atom_id res chain seq x y z
N MET A 1 14.83 -1.28 8.36
CA MET A 1 15.57 -1.28 7.10
C MET A 1 15.43 0.12 6.51
N GLN A 2 16.53 0.76 6.11
CA GLN A 2 16.48 2.08 5.46
C GLN A 2 16.34 1.91 3.94
N PRO A 3 15.77 2.89 3.21
CA PRO A 3 15.83 2.95 1.76
C PRO A 3 17.27 2.81 1.25
N THR A 4 17.49 1.92 0.27
CA THR A 4 18.80 1.83 -0.37
C THR A 4 18.92 2.84 -1.51
N SER A 5 20.14 3.27 -1.84
CA SER A 5 20.40 4.13 -3.00
C SER A 5 19.82 3.52 -4.29
N SER A 6 19.93 2.21 -4.47
CA SER A 6 19.35 1.48 -5.61
C SER A 6 17.81 1.56 -5.64
N MET A 7 17.13 1.45 -4.50
CA MET A 7 15.67 1.61 -4.46
C MET A 7 15.24 3.04 -4.82
N ASN A 8 15.99 4.05 -4.36
CA ASN A 8 15.74 5.44 -4.69
C ASN A 8 15.91 5.70 -6.20
N GLU A 9 16.96 5.15 -6.81
CA GLU A 9 17.21 5.27 -8.24
C GLU A 9 16.11 4.58 -9.08
N GLN A 10 15.72 3.36 -8.69
CA GLN A 10 14.63 2.64 -9.36
C GLN A 10 13.30 3.39 -9.25
N PHE A 11 13.01 3.96 -8.07
CA PHE A 11 11.82 4.78 -7.86
C PHE A 11 11.84 6.00 -8.77
N LEU A 12 12.96 6.75 -8.78
CA LEU A 12 13.11 7.95 -9.58
C LEU A 12 12.94 7.66 -11.08
N LYS A 13 13.59 6.60 -11.59
CA LYS A 13 13.44 6.16 -12.99
C LYS A 13 11.98 5.89 -13.34
N LYS A 14 11.27 5.14 -12.50
CA LYS A 14 9.86 4.83 -12.73
C LYS A 14 8.97 6.07 -12.61
N TRP A 15 9.23 6.93 -11.65
CA TRP A 15 8.44 8.13 -11.46
C TRP A 15 8.64 9.15 -12.61
N GLN A 16 9.88 9.30 -13.09
CA GLN A 16 10.20 10.10 -14.28
C GLN A 16 9.44 9.62 -15.52
N MET A 17 9.34 8.30 -15.73
CA MET A 17 8.52 7.75 -16.82
C MET A 17 7.06 8.19 -16.70
N GLY A 18 6.48 8.12 -15.49
CA GLY A 18 5.11 8.56 -15.24
C GLY A 18 4.90 10.05 -15.53
N LEU A 19 5.82 10.90 -15.08
CA LEU A 19 5.76 12.34 -15.32
C LEU A 19 5.93 12.70 -16.80
N GLN A 20 6.75 11.97 -17.55
CA GLN A 20 6.94 12.17 -18.99
C GLN A 20 5.65 11.90 -19.79
N ILE A 21 4.81 10.95 -19.34
CA ILE A 21 3.51 10.67 -19.97
C ILE A 21 2.57 11.88 -19.89
N PHE A 22 2.63 12.65 -18.78
CA PHE A 22 1.81 13.85 -18.59
C PHE A 22 2.41 15.13 -19.17
N ARG A 23 3.69 15.13 -19.52
CA ARG A 23 4.42 16.33 -20.00
C ARG A 23 3.74 17.04 -21.18
N PRO A 24 3.23 16.36 -22.22
CA PRO A 24 2.57 17.03 -23.35
C PRO A 24 1.28 17.78 -23.00
N SER A 25 0.70 17.51 -21.82
CA SER A 25 -0.58 18.07 -21.40
C SER A 25 -0.44 19.21 -20.38
N ILE A 26 0.77 19.52 -19.90
CA ILE A 26 0.97 20.44 -18.75
C ILE A 26 0.43 21.85 -19.01
N ASP A 27 0.61 22.39 -20.22
CA ASP A 27 0.33 23.80 -20.52
C ASP A 27 -1.18 24.15 -20.52
N ASN A 28 -2.06 23.14 -20.62
CA ASN A 28 -3.51 23.31 -20.63
C ASN A 28 -4.19 22.69 -19.39
N THR A 29 -3.42 22.29 -18.37
CA THR A 29 -3.96 21.59 -17.18
C THR A 29 -4.05 22.46 -15.95
N SER A 30 -5.13 22.30 -15.21
CA SER A 30 -5.32 22.90 -13.90
C SER A 30 -4.27 22.41 -12.88
N VAL A 31 -4.04 23.20 -11.84
CA VAL A 31 -3.17 22.80 -10.71
C VAL A 31 -3.64 21.49 -10.08
N SER A 32 -4.96 21.28 -9.99
CA SER A 32 -5.56 20.06 -9.44
C SER A 32 -5.23 18.82 -10.27
N GLU A 33 -5.27 18.92 -11.60
CA GLU A 33 -4.91 17.83 -12.51
C GLU A 33 -3.41 17.51 -12.42
N ARG A 34 -2.55 18.53 -12.38
CA ARG A 34 -1.11 18.33 -12.20
C ARG A 34 -0.79 17.65 -10.88
N LYS A 35 -1.40 18.09 -9.77
CA LYS A 35 -1.27 17.44 -8.45
C LYS A 35 -1.73 15.98 -8.48
N ARG A 36 -2.85 15.70 -9.17
CA ARG A 36 -3.37 14.35 -9.34
C ARG A 36 -2.40 13.48 -10.15
N ALA A 37 -1.90 13.97 -11.27
CA ALA A 37 -0.92 13.27 -12.12
C ALA A 37 0.38 12.93 -11.38
N ILE A 38 0.91 13.89 -10.61
CA ILE A 38 2.09 13.70 -9.75
C ILE A 38 1.84 12.56 -8.76
N LYS A 39 0.70 12.59 -8.06
CA LYS A 39 0.32 11.58 -7.06
C LYS A 39 0.15 10.20 -7.69
N LEU A 40 -0.62 10.10 -8.78
CA LEU A 40 -0.86 8.83 -9.47
C LEU A 40 0.45 8.22 -9.99
N SER A 41 1.30 9.03 -10.63
CA SER A 41 2.60 8.58 -11.11
C SER A 41 3.48 8.07 -9.97
N ALA A 42 3.46 8.74 -8.81
CA ALA A 42 4.24 8.32 -7.65
C ALA A 42 3.71 7.01 -7.03
N ASP A 43 2.39 6.86 -6.90
CA ASP A 43 1.75 5.65 -6.39
C ASP A 43 2.06 4.43 -7.28
N VAL A 44 1.98 4.59 -8.60
CA VAL A 44 2.31 3.52 -9.57
C VAL A 44 3.81 3.21 -9.57
N ALA A 45 4.67 4.24 -9.56
CA ALA A 45 6.12 4.06 -9.52
C ALA A 45 6.54 3.29 -8.26
N MET A 46 6.05 3.70 -7.08
CA MET A 46 6.32 3.03 -5.81
C MET A 46 5.84 1.58 -5.81
N ALA A 47 4.62 1.33 -6.26
CA ALA A 47 4.07 -0.02 -6.32
C ALA A 47 4.84 -0.93 -7.31
N SER A 48 5.34 -0.37 -8.41
CA SER A 48 6.11 -1.12 -9.42
C SER A 48 7.42 -1.70 -8.88
N LEU A 49 8.03 -1.07 -7.85
CA LEU A 49 9.24 -1.56 -7.19
C LEU A 49 9.07 -2.95 -6.58
N ARG A 50 7.83 -3.29 -6.21
CA ARG A 50 7.48 -4.61 -5.65
C ARG A 50 6.98 -5.59 -6.68
N LYS A 51 6.90 -5.21 -7.96
CA LYS A 51 6.52 -6.09 -9.08
C LYS A 51 5.22 -6.87 -8.81
N GLY A 52 4.28 -6.27 -8.06
CA GLY A 52 3.00 -6.90 -7.70
C GLY A 52 3.06 -8.01 -6.66
N THR A 53 4.19 -8.19 -5.98
CA THR A 53 4.35 -9.27 -4.98
C THR A 53 3.57 -8.98 -3.69
N THR A 54 3.47 -7.72 -3.30
CA THR A 54 2.81 -7.30 -2.06
C THR A 54 1.33 -6.95 -2.26
N CYS A 55 0.51 -7.19 -1.25
CA CYS A 55 -0.90 -6.81 -1.25
C CYS A 55 -1.08 -5.30 -1.41
N TRP A 56 -0.28 -4.49 -0.71
CA TRP A 56 -0.38 -3.04 -0.79
C TRP A 56 -0.03 -2.49 -2.19
N SER A 57 0.99 -3.06 -2.86
CA SER A 57 1.38 -2.59 -4.21
C SER A 57 0.28 -2.88 -5.23
N ARG A 58 -0.33 -4.06 -5.17
CA ARG A 58 -1.48 -4.40 -6.02
C ARG A 58 -2.68 -3.50 -5.76
N ALA A 59 -2.96 -3.18 -4.50
CA ALA A 59 -4.06 -2.28 -4.14
C ALA A 59 -3.85 -0.86 -4.71
N LEU A 60 -2.62 -0.33 -4.65
CA LEU A 60 -2.29 0.97 -5.26
C LEU A 60 -2.40 0.93 -6.78
N ILE A 61 -1.88 -0.11 -7.44
CA ILE A 61 -2.00 -0.27 -8.90
C ILE A 61 -3.47 -0.35 -9.32
N GLN A 62 -4.28 -1.12 -8.60
CA GLN A 62 -5.72 -1.23 -8.89
C GLN A 62 -6.42 0.12 -8.73
N LYS A 63 -6.13 0.84 -7.65
CA LYS A 63 -6.68 2.19 -7.43
C LYS A 63 -6.26 3.16 -8.54
N ALA A 64 -4.97 3.20 -8.89
CA ALA A 64 -4.48 4.02 -9.97
C ALA A 64 -5.10 3.64 -11.32
N ALA A 65 -5.35 2.36 -11.58
CA ALA A 65 -5.96 1.89 -12.82
C ALA A 65 -7.44 2.29 -12.94
N THR A 66 -8.16 2.40 -11.82
CA THR A 66 -9.52 2.98 -11.83
C THR A 66 -9.53 4.47 -12.15
N GLU A 67 -8.40 5.15 -11.92
CA GLU A 67 -8.24 6.58 -12.09
C GLU A 67 -7.67 6.96 -13.46
N ASP A 68 -6.66 6.23 -13.93
CA ASP A 68 -6.00 6.38 -15.22
C ASP A 68 -5.38 5.04 -15.66
N SER A 69 -6.19 4.24 -16.36
CA SER A 69 -5.75 2.92 -16.84
C SER A 69 -4.63 2.99 -17.88
N PHE A 70 -4.57 4.08 -18.66
CA PHE A 70 -3.56 4.26 -19.70
C PHE A 70 -2.18 4.50 -19.08
N LEU A 71 -2.09 5.41 -18.09
CA LEU A 71 -0.86 5.65 -17.33
C LEU A 71 -0.31 4.35 -16.73
N VAL A 72 -1.18 3.58 -16.05
CA VAL A 72 -0.76 2.33 -15.39
C VAL A 72 -0.20 1.34 -16.40
N ARG A 73 -0.86 1.15 -17.55
CA ARG A 73 -0.36 0.25 -18.61
C ARG A 73 0.98 0.71 -19.15
N GLN A 74 1.15 2.00 -19.42
CA GLN A 74 2.40 2.55 -19.94
C GLN A 74 3.57 2.41 -18.95
N MET A 75 3.35 2.74 -17.67
CA MET A 75 4.41 2.66 -16.65
C MET A 75 4.82 1.22 -16.29
N LEU A 76 3.87 0.28 -16.40
CA LEU A 76 4.08 -1.13 -16.13
C LEU A 76 4.45 -1.94 -17.39
N ALA A 77 4.42 -1.34 -18.59
CA ALA A 77 4.86 -1.98 -19.83
C ALA A 77 6.29 -2.53 -19.65
N GLY A 78 6.48 -3.83 -19.92
CA GLY A 78 7.74 -4.54 -19.72
C GLY A 78 7.93 -5.19 -18.34
N ILE A 79 7.08 -4.89 -17.35
CA ILE A 79 6.93 -5.74 -16.16
C ILE A 79 5.90 -6.80 -16.55
N LYS A 80 6.30 -8.08 -16.64
CA LYS A 80 5.44 -9.19 -17.11
C LYS A 80 3.99 -9.01 -16.65
N GLU A 81 3.13 -8.61 -17.59
CA GLU A 81 1.75 -8.14 -17.36
C GLU A 81 0.87 -9.23 -16.72
N GLU A 82 1.29 -10.49 -16.89
CA GLU A 82 0.66 -11.71 -16.37
C GLU A 82 0.60 -11.80 -14.83
N THR A 83 1.40 -11.03 -14.08
CA THR A 83 1.39 -11.06 -12.59
C THR A 83 0.62 -9.92 -11.93
N LEU A 84 0.27 -8.85 -12.67
CA LEU A 84 -0.12 -7.57 -12.05
C LEU A 84 -1.61 -7.26 -12.09
N ILE A 85 -2.32 -7.66 -13.15
CA ILE A 85 -3.71 -7.24 -13.38
C ILE A 85 -4.69 -8.43 -13.30
N ASN A 86 -4.17 -9.67 -13.39
CA ASN A 86 -5.01 -10.86 -13.52
C ASN A 86 -4.73 -11.93 -12.46
N ARG A 87 -5.01 -11.60 -11.21
CA ARG A 87 -5.69 -12.57 -10.34
C ARG A 87 -6.86 -11.84 -9.73
N LYS A 88 -8.07 -12.22 -10.15
CA LYS A 88 -9.28 -12.18 -9.31
C LYS A 88 -8.79 -12.22 -7.88
N LEU A 89 -8.96 -11.12 -7.14
CA LEU A 89 -8.66 -11.00 -5.71
C LEU A 89 -8.91 -12.39 -5.16
N LEU A 90 -7.87 -13.16 -4.79
CA LEU A 90 -8.08 -14.54 -4.41
C LEU A 90 -9.13 -14.44 -3.32
N LYS A 91 -10.37 -14.80 -3.65
CA LYS A 91 -11.39 -15.07 -2.68
C LYS A 91 -10.73 -16.23 -1.99
N ILE A 92 -10.03 -15.95 -0.90
CA ILE A 92 -9.74 -16.95 0.09
C ILE A 92 -11.15 -17.31 0.56
N VAL A 93 -11.76 -18.23 -0.17
CA VAL A 93 -12.92 -18.98 0.25
C VAL A 93 -12.35 -19.84 1.36
N CYS A 94 -12.22 -19.23 2.54
CA CYS A 94 -12.09 -19.98 3.75
C CYS A 94 -13.42 -20.73 3.86
N HIS A 95 -13.36 -22.04 3.63
CA HIS A 95 -14.50 -22.93 3.77
C HIS A 95 -15.12 -22.69 5.15
N ARG A 96 -16.24 -21.97 5.21
CA ARG A 96 -17.06 -21.92 6.42
C ARG A 96 -17.85 -23.22 6.52
N LYS A 97 -17.15 -24.35 6.64
CA LYS A 97 -17.77 -25.61 7.03
C LYS A 97 -17.75 -25.69 8.55
N ILE A 98 -18.89 -25.31 9.12
CA ILE A 98 -19.56 -25.91 10.27
C ILE A 98 -18.65 -26.19 11.47
N VAL A 99 -18.65 -25.25 12.43
CA VAL A 99 -18.74 -25.62 13.86
C VAL A 99 -19.78 -24.70 14.50
N ARG A 100 -21.06 -25.02 14.26
CA ARG A 100 -22.22 -24.46 14.97
C ARG A 100 -22.99 -25.60 15.62
N ARG A 101 -22.49 -26.10 16.74
CA ARG A 101 -23.27 -26.72 17.85
C ARG A 101 -22.29 -27.38 18.83
N SER A 102 -22.04 -26.73 19.98
CA SER A 102 -21.64 -27.35 21.26
C SER A 102 -20.87 -26.42 22.23
N LYS A 103 -21.10 -25.10 22.22
CA LYS A 103 -20.58 -24.20 23.29
C LYS A 103 -21.64 -23.43 24.07
N LYS A 104 -22.91 -23.87 24.04
CA LYS A 104 -23.99 -23.18 24.77
C LYS A 104 -24.32 -23.77 26.14
N ILE A 105 -23.63 -24.82 26.60
CA ILE A 105 -24.00 -25.52 27.86
C ILE A 105 -22.93 -25.42 28.96
N LEU A 106 -21.75 -24.85 28.70
CA LEU A 106 -20.74 -24.63 29.74
C LEU A 106 -20.33 -23.15 29.88
N MET A 107 -21.31 -22.24 29.93
CA MET A 107 -21.08 -20.88 30.45
C MET A 107 -21.65 -20.80 31.86
N ARG A 108 -21.12 -21.67 32.73
CA ARG A 108 -21.23 -21.54 34.18
C ARG A 108 -20.42 -20.29 34.55
N ARG A 109 -21.06 -19.33 35.23
CA ARG A 109 -20.48 -18.04 35.65
C ARG A 109 -19.13 -18.27 36.35
N LYS A 110 -18.02 -18.14 35.62
CA LYS A 110 -16.67 -18.09 36.20
C LYS A 110 -16.36 -16.61 36.41
N SER A 111 -16.12 -16.21 37.66
CA SER A 111 -15.58 -14.88 37.96
C SER A 111 -14.25 -14.76 37.23
N ARG A 112 -14.17 -13.83 36.27
CA ARG A 112 -12.91 -13.59 35.54
C ARG A 112 -11.87 -13.17 36.57
N SER A 113 -10.72 -13.84 36.57
CA SER A 113 -9.60 -13.39 37.40
C SER A 113 -9.13 -12.01 36.92
N ALA A 114 -8.51 -11.22 37.79
CA ALA A 114 -7.93 -9.93 37.40
C ALA A 114 -6.98 -10.07 36.19
N MET A 115 -6.24 -11.19 36.12
CA MET A 115 -5.38 -11.55 34.97
C MET A 115 -6.17 -11.75 33.66
N GLU A 116 -7.33 -12.42 33.71
CA GLU A 116 -8.21 -12.57 32.54
C GLU A 116 -8.80 -11.24 32.06
N GLU A 117 -9.08 -10.31 32.99
CA GLU A 117 -9.58 -8.98 32.63
C GLU A 117 -8.49 -8.12 31.95
N VAL A 118 -7.27 -8.13 32.50
CA VAL A 118 -6.11 -7.44 31.90
C VAL A 118 -5.82 -7.99 30.49
N THR A 119 -5.79 -9.30 30.33
CA THR A 119 -5.57 -9.92 29.00
C THR A 119 -6.70 -9.62 28.02
N ALA A 120 -7.96 -9.55 28.48
CA ALA A 120 -9.09 -9.14 27.65
C ALA A 120 -8.99 -7.67 27.21
N LYS A 121 -8.58 -6.77 28.10
CA LYS A 121 -8.32 -5.35 27.80
C LYS A 121 -7.19 -5.22 26.76
N ALA A 122 -6.08 -5.95 26.94
CA ALA A 122 -4.97 -5.98 25.99
C ALA A 122 -5.41 -6.47 24.61
N LYS A 123 -6.17 -7.58 24.54
CA LYS A 123 -6.73 -8.11 23.28
C LYS A 123 -7.65 -7.11 22.60
N LYS A 124 -8.48 -6.38 23.35
CA LYS A 124 -9.37 -5.33 22.80
C LYS A 124 -8.56 -4.18 22.20
N LEU A 125 -7.49 -3.74 22.89
CA LEU A 125 -6.61 -2.70 22.39
C LEU A 125 -5.89 -3.13 21.10
N VAL A 126 -5.32 -4.34 21.09
CA VAL A 126 -4.67 -4.90 19.89
C VAL A 126 -5.67 -4.95 18.73
N LYS A 127 -6.89 -5.46 18.95
CA LYS A 127 -7.93 -5.50 17.91
C LYS A 127 -8.25 -4.12 17.35
N ARG A 128 -8.32 -3.07 18.19
CA ARG A 128 -8.53 -1.68 17.74
C ARG A 128 -7.36 -1.17 16.92
N LYS A 129 -6.12 -1.35 17.40
CA LYS A 129 -4.90 -0.94 16.68
C LYS A 129 -4.76 -1.65 15.34
N THR A 130 -4.98 -2.97 15.32
CA THR A 130 -5.00 -3.77 14.08
C THR A 130 -6.07 -3.27 13.12
N LYS A 131 -7.28 -2.93 13.60
CA LYS A 131 -8.31 -2.34 12.73
C LYS A 131 -7.87 -0.99 12.15
N GLY A 132 -7.24 -0.14 12.96
CA GLY A 132 -6.66 1.12 12.48
C GLY A 132 -5.61 0.89 11.40
N LEU A 133 -4.68 -0.04 11.62
CA LEU A 133 -3.61 -0.37 10.68
C LEU A 133 -4.15 -0.84 9.31
N ARG A 134 -5.21 -1.66 9.32
CA ARG A 134 -5.89 -2.13 8.09
C ARG A 134 -6.42 -1.00 7.21
N ASN A 135 -6.80 0.12 7.81
CA ASN A 135 -7.36 1.26 7.09
C ASN A 135 -6.27 2.19 6.53
N VAL A 136 -5.04 2.08 7.01
CA VAL A 136 -3.92 2.96 6.61
C VAL A 136 -3.05 2.28 5.55
N VAL A 137 -2.87 0.96 5.65
CA VAL A 137 -2.13 0.18 4.64
C VAL A 137 -3.04 -0.06 3.44
N PRO A 138 -2.66 0.31 2.21
CA PRO A 138 -3.44 0.01 1.02
C PRO A 138 -3.78 -1.48 0.94
N GLY A 139 -5.07 -1.82 0.78
CA GLY A 139 -5.52 -3.21 0.72
C GLY A 139 -5.48 -3.97 2.06
N GLY A 140 -5.17 -3.30 3.18
CA GLY A 140 -5.12 -3.88 4.51
C GLY A 140 -6.47 -4.43 5.01
N GLU A 141 -7.57 -3.91 4.48
CA GLU A 141 -8.93 -4.39 4.72
C GLU A 141 -9.13 -5.85 4.28
N PHE A 142 -8.37 -6.31 3.28
CA PHE A 142 -8.43 -7.69 2.75
C PHE A 142 -7.49 -8.66 3.48
N MET A 143 -6.56 -8.17 4.32
CA MET A 143 -5.48 -8.98 4.91
C MET A 143 -5.88 -9.72 6.18
N SER A 144 -6.68 -10.79 6.12
CA SER A 144 -7.23 -11.45 7.33
C SER A 144 -6.17 -11.92 8.36
N ASN A 145 -4.95 -12.21 7.93
CA ASN A 145 -3.82 -12.62 8.80
C ASN A 145 -3.06 -11.39 9.34
N ASN A 146 -2.89 -11.30 10.67
CA ASN A 146 -2.18 -10.20 11.33
C ASN A 146 -0.66 -10.20 11.08
N VAL A 147 -0.03 -11.37 10.89
CA VAL A 147 1.40 -11.46 10.59
C VAL A 147 1.69 -10.88 9.21
N LEU A 148 0.86 -11.25 8.22
CA LEU A 148 0.93 -10.69 6.87
C LEU A 148 0.73 -9.16 6.88
N LEU A 149 -0.26 -8.67 7.65
CA LEU A 149 -0.51 -7.23 7.77
C LEU A 149 0.73 -6.48 8.29
N ILE A 150 1.41 -7.01 9.30
CA ILE A 150 2.63 -6.38 9.85
C ILE A 150 3.77 -6.42 8.82
N GLN A 151 3.97 -7.55 8.14
CA GLN A 151 5.00 -7.69 7.10
C GLN A 151 4.78 -6.69 5.95
N GLU A 152 3.56 -6.60 5.44
CA GLU A 152 3.16 -5.64 4.40
C GLU A 152 3.30 -4.20 4.88
N THR A 153 3.00 -3.92 6.15
CA THR A 153 3.19 -2.59 6.75
C THR A 153 4.66 -2.21 6.78
N LEU A 154 5.55 -3.10 7.23
CA LEU A 154 6.97 -2.85 7.29
C LEU A 154 7.54 -2.55 5.90
N ASP A 155 7.12 -3.33 4.90
CA ASP A 155 7.52 -3.10 3.52
C ASP A 155 6.99 -1.76 2.98
N TYR A 156 5.73 -1.44 3.25
CA TYR A 156 5.12 -0.18 2.83
C TYR A 156 5.79 1.05 3.47
N ILE A 157 6.19 0.98 4.75
CA ILE A 157 6.95 2.04 5.41
C ILE A 157 8.25 2.34 4.68
N VAL A 158 9.01 1.30 4.30
CA VAL A 158 10.27 1.48 3.57
C VAL A 158 10.00 2.12 2.20
N SER A 159 8.95 1.71 1.50
CA SER A 159 8.55 2.31 0.22
C SER A 159 8.12 3.78 0.34
N LEU A 160 7.41 4.15 1.41
CA LEU A 160 7.05 5.54 1.71
C LEU A 160 8.30 6.38 2.00
N GLN A 161 9.25 5.83 2.77
CA GLN A 161 10.53 6.51 3.03
C GLN A 161 11.31 6.74 1.74
N THR A 162 11.38 5.76 0.84
CA THR A 162 11.98 5.91 -0.50
C THR A 162 11.32 7.06 -1.28
N GLN A 163 9.99 7.08 -1.37
CA GLN A 163 9.26 8.13 -2.07
C GLN A 163 9.60 9.52 -1.50
N VAL A 164 9.45 9.70 -0.18
CA VAL A 164 9.69 10.99 0.48
C VAL A 164 11.14 11.43 0.31
N ASN A 165 12.10 10.51 0.42
CA ASN A 165 13.52 10.82 0.28
C ASN A 165 13.85 11.33 -1.14
N VAL A 166 13.36 10.65 -2.18
CA VAL A 166 13.58 11.10 -3.56
C VAL A 166 12.90 12.44 -3.84
N MET A 167 11.67 12.63 -3.33
CA MET A 167 10.95 13.89 -3.50
C MET A 167 11.68 15.08 -2.85
N ARG A 168 12.23 14.89 -1.64
CA ARG A 168 13.05 15.93 -0.98
C ARG A 168 14.30 16.26 -1.76
N ASN A 169 15.06 15.25 -2.18
CA ASN A 169 16.28 15.47 -2.97
C ASN A 169 16.02 16.27 -4.26
N ILE A 170 14.86 16.10 -4.90
CA ILE A 170 14.47 16.89 -6.08
C ILE A 170 14.19 18.34 -5.71
N VAL A 171 13.48 18.57 -4.59
CA VAL A 171 13.20 19.92 -4.09
C VAL A 171 14.51 20.62 -3.73
N ASP A 172 15.38 19.97 -2.94
CA ASP A 172 16.68 20.51 -2.54
C ASP A 172 17.55 20.85 -3.77
N ALA A 173 17.55 19.98 -4.78
CA ALA A 173 18.28 20.23 -6.03
C ALA A 173 17.69 21.36 -6.88
N ALA A 174 16.37 21.54 -6.84
CA ALA A 174 15.70 22.64 -7.54
C ALA A 174 15.98 23.99 -6.85
N GLU A 175 15.95 24.03 -5.51
CA GLU A 175 16.27 25.23 -4.74
C GLU A 175 17.73 25.65 -4.94
N ALA A 176 18.68 24.71 -4.89
CA ALA A 176 20.10 24.97 -5.15
C ALA A 176 20.41 25.39 -6.60
N GLY A 177 19.47 25.17 -7.53
CA GLY A 177 19.57 25.62 -8.92
C GLY A 177 18.99 27.01 -9.18
N VAL A 178 18.12 27.50 -8.29
CA VAL A 178 17.51 28.84 -8.37
C VAL A 178 18.42 29.92 -7.79
N GLU A 179 19.37 29.55 -6.92
CA GLU A 179 20.38 30.45 -6.34
C GLU A 179 21.62 30.68 -7.24
N ARG A 180 21.62 30.18 -8.48
CA ARG A 180 22.65 30.43 -9.50
C ARG A 180 22.09 31.20 -10.68
#